data_AF-G8NVC3-F1
#
_entry.id   AF-G8NVC3-F1
#
_cell.length_a   1.000
_cell.length_b   1.000
_cell.length_c   1.000
_cell.angle_alpha   90.00
_cell.angle_beta   90.00
_cell.angle_gamma   90.00
#
_symmetry.space_group_name_H-M   'P 1'
#
loop_
_entity.id
_entity.type
_entity.pdbx_description
1 polymer ?
#
loop_
_entity_poly.entity_id
_entity_poly.type
_entity_poly.pdbx_seq_one_letter_code
_entity_poly.pdbx_strand_id
1 'polypeptide(L)'
;MLKGIDPLLSPELLKVLSSMGHRHEIAIVDANYACDPGKVNVIRLDGVPAPAALRAVLSVLPLERNDPEGCWRMIAKSDPANEQPIFLEFQQAIAEFEDVEMKLGTLSTADFKDRARGAYAVLVTGERRPYGNILLRKGTVKLTK
;
A
#
# COMPACT_ATOMS: atom_id res chain seq x y z
N MET A 1 -9.16 -2.85 19.51
CA MET A 1 -10.33 -2.76 18.61
C MET A 1 -11.03 -1.44 18.90
N LEU A 2 -11.49 -0.73 17.87
CA LEU A 2 -12.23 0.55 17.99
C LEU A 2 -13.47 0.50 17.10
N LYS A 3 -14.49 1.31 17.41
CA LYS A 3 -15.69 1.42 16.57
C LYS A 3 -15.34 2.15 15.27
N GLY A 4 -15.74 1.60 14.12
CA GLY A 4 -15.52 2.22 12.81
C GLY A 4 -14.08 2.14 12.28
N ILE A 5 -13.21 1.35 12.91
CA ILE A 5 -11.83 1.15 12.50
C ILE A 5 -11.61 -0.34 12.23
N ASP A 6 -11.03 -0.68 11.08
CA ASP A 6 -10.74 -2.07 10.71
C ASP A 6 -9.82 -2.73 11.77
N PRO A 7 -10.15 -3.94 12.25
CA PRO A 7 -9.40 -4.61 13.32
C PRO A 7 -7.97 -5.02 12.92
N LEU A 8 -7.64 -5.08 11.63
CA LEU A 8 -6.27 -5.29 11.14
C LEU A 8 -5.36 -4.07 11.38
N LEU A 9 -5.95 -2.90 11.62
CA LEU A 9 -5.21 -1.70 11.98
C LEU A 9 -4.77 -1.77 13.44
N SER A 10 -3.61 -2.39 13.66
CA SER A 10 -2.97 -2.46 14.97
C SER A 10 -2.73 -1.05 15.55
N PRO A 11 -2.58 -0.90 16.88
CA PRO A 11 -2.28 0.40 17.48
C PRO A 11 -1.04 1.08 16.87
N GLU A 12 -0.02 0.29 16.52
CA GLU A 12 1.19 0.79 15.86
C GLU A 12 0.92 1.24 14.43
N LEU A 13 0.16 0.46 13.65
CA LEU A 13 -0.20 0.84 12.28
C LEU A 13 -1.06 2.10 12.24
N LEU A 14 -2.04 2.24 13.14
CA LEU A 14 -2.84 3.46 13.26
C LEU A 14 -1.96 4.68 13.59
N LYS A 15 -1.01 4.53 14.53
CA LYS A 15 -0.07 5.60 14.87
C LYS A 15 0.75 6.00 13.65
N VAL A 16 1.26 5.06 12.87
CA VAL A 16 2.02 5.34 11.64
C VAL A 16 1.15 6.07 10.61
N LEU A 17 -0.02 5.55 10.27
CA LEU A 17 -0.91 6.15 9.27
C LEU A 17 -1.35 7.56 9.65
N SER A 18 -1.63 7.80 10.94
CA SER A 18 -1.99 9.13 11.46
C SER A 18 -0.81 10.10 11.52
N SER A 19 0.42 9.60 11.72
CA SER A 19 1.65 10.42 11.75
C SER A 19 2.20 10.75 10.36
N MET A 20 1.76 10.05 9.32
CA MET A 20 2.14 10.36 7.93
C MET A 20 1.63 11.75 7.50
N GLY A 21 2.50 12.54 6.88
CA GLY A 21 2.13 13.78 6.21
C GLY A 21 1.63 13.57 4.78
N HIS A 22 1.16 14.65 4.13
CA HIS A 22 0.84 14.63 2.70
C HIS A 22 2.07 14.20 1.89
N ARG A 23 1.85 13.32 0.90
CA ARG A 23 2.87 12.73 0.03
C ARG A 23 3.87 11.78 0.70
N HIS A 24 3.73 11.49 1.99
CA HIS A 24 4.42 10.34 2.57
C HIS A 24 3.91 9.05 1.93
N GLU A 25 4.83 8.10 1.78
CA GLU A 25 4.53 6.81 1.16
C GLU A 25 4.58 5.70 2.20
N ILE A 26 3.76 4.67 2.00
CA ILE A 26 3.80 3.42 2.76
C ILE A 26 3.75 2.26 1.76
N ALA A 27 4.63 1.28 1.94
CA ALA A 27 4.62 0.07 1.12
C ALA A 27 3.90 -1.05 1.87
N ILE A 28 3.00 -1.77 1.20
CA ILE A 28 2.45 -3.05 1.65
C ILE A 28 3.15 -4.11 0.81
N VAL A 29 3.82 -5.06 1.45
CA VAL A 29 4.69 -6.01 0.77
C VAL A 29 4.34 -7.46 1.09
N ASP A 30 4.64 -8.33 0.13
CA ASP A 30 4.45 -9.76 0.25
C ASP A 30 5.48 -10.40 1.21
N ALA A 31 5.25 -11.65 1.57
CA ALA A 31 6.07 -12.41 2.52
C ALA A 31 7.50 -12.69 2.02
N ASN A 32 7.77 -12.51 0.72
CA ASN A 32 9.08 -12.74 0.10
C ASN A 32 9.87 -11.43 -0.07
N TYR A 33 9.26 -10.27 0.20
CA TYR A 33 9.93 -8.99 0.06
C TYR A 33 11.02 -8.82 1.13
N ALA A 34 12.24 -8.49 0.68
CA ALA A 34 13.36 -8.27 1.58
C ALA A 34 13.25 -6.89 2.26
N CYS A 35 12.96 -6.89 3.56
CA CYS A 35 13.02 -5.72 4.42
C CYS A 35 14.22 -5.82 5.34
N ASP A 36 15.18 -4.90 5.24
CA ASP A 36 16.28 -4.78 6.19
C ASP A 36 15.81 -4.01 7.44
N PRO A 37 15.74 -4.64 8.63
CA PRO A 37 15.43 -3.92 9.85
C PRO A 37 16.45 -2.80 10.11
N GLY A 38 15.99 -1.62 10.50
CA GLY A 38 16.84 -0.47 10.83
C GLY A 38 17.05 0.55 9.70
N LYS A 39 16.61 0.25 8.46
CA LYS A 39 16.59 1.24 7.36
C LYS A 39 15.24 1.94 7.19
N VAL A 40 14.16 1.25 7.56
CA VAL A 40 12.79 1.74 7.47
C VAL A 40 11.98 1.19 8.64
N ASN A 41 10.93 1.89 9.05
CA ASN A 41 10.00 1.39 10.05
C ASN A 41 9.20 0.21 9.47
N VAL A 42 9.37 -0.99 10.02
CA VAL A 42 8.73 -2.21 9.53
C VAL A 42 7.63 -2.63 10.50
N ILE A 43 6.40 -2.72 9.99
CA ILE A 43 5.25 -3.26 10.70
C ILE A 43 4.91 -4.63 10.11
N ARG A 44 4.59 -5.61 10.96
CA ARG A 44 4.20 -6.96 10.50
C ARG A 44 2.72 -7.23 10.70
N LEU A 45 2.08 -7.73 9.65
CA LEU A 45 0.75 -8.35 9.63
C LEU A 45 0.86 -9.77 9.07
N ASP A 46 1.57 -10.61 9.81
CA ASP A 46 1.79 -12.01 9.46
C ASP A 46 0.48 -12.77 9.26
N GLY A 47 0.41 -13.59 8.22
CA GLY A 47 -0.77 -14.39 7.88
C GLY A 47 -1.91 -13.59 7.23
N VAL A 48 -1.80 -12.26 7.13
CA VAL A 48 -2.81 -11.42 6.47
C VAL A 48 -2.53 -11.33 4.96
N PRO A 49 -3.50 -11.55 4.07
CA PRO A 49 -3.34 -11.30 2.63
C PRO A 49 -3.13 -9.82 2.31
N ALA A 50 -2.29 -9.50 1.33
CA ALA A 50 -2.00 -8.11 0.95
C ALA A 50 -3.25 -7.30 0.55
N PRO A 51 -4.25 -7.86 -0.18
CA PRO A 51 -5.48 -7.14 -0.49
C PRO A 51 -6.33 -6.83 0.75
N ALA A 52 -6.29 -7.67 1.79
CA ALA A 52 -7.00 -7.40 3.04
C ALA A 52 -6.30 -6.28 3.82
N ALA A 53 -4.96 -6.30 3.89
CA ALA A 53 -4.17 -5.21 4.46
C ALA A 53 -4.39 -3.89 3.71
N LEU A 54 -4.46 -3.93 2.38
CA LEU A 54 -4.74 -2.77 1.55
C LEU A 54 -6.10 -2.15 1.86
N ARG A 55 -7.17 -2.94 1.92
CA ARG A 55 -8.52 -2.46 2.31
C ARG A 55 -8.51 -1.81 3.69
N ALA A 56 -7.87 -2.46 4.67
CA ALA A 56 -7.77 -1.91 6.01
C ALA A 56 -7.06 -0.55 6.00
N VAL A 57 -5.94 -0.41 5.28
CA VAL A 57 -5.21 0.86 5.16
C VAL A 57 -6.07 1.93 4.46
N LEU A 58 -6.69 1.61 3.32
CA LEU A 58 -7.51 2.55 2.54
C LEU A 58 -8.80 2.98 3.26
N SER A 59 -9.28 2.20 4.23
CA SER A 59 -10.42 2.59 5.06
C SER A 59 -10.19 3.87 5.88
N VAL A 60 -8.92 4.27 6.08
CA VAL A 60 -8.55 5.48 6.84
C VAL A 60 -7.52 6.37 6.14
N LEU A 61 -6.79 5.87 5.15
CA LEU A 61 -5.73 6.58 4.44
C LEU A 61 -6.22 7.09 3.07
N PRO A 62 -6.40 8.40 2.86
CA PRO A 62 -6.73 8.92 1.54
C PRO A 62 -5.51 8.79 0.61
N LEU A 63 -5.73 8.45 -0.66
CA LEU A 63 -4.67 8.46 -1.67
C LEU A 63 -4.47 9.85 -2.31
N GLU A 64 -3.25 10.11 -2.77
CA GLU A 64 -2.94 11.31 -3.55
C GLU A 64 -3.69 11.27 -4.90
N ARG A 65 -4.36 12.39 -5.22
CA ARG A 65 -5.22 12.53 -6.41
C ARG A 65 -4.74 13.62 -7.38
N ASN A 66 -3.80 14.48 -6.96
CA ASN A 66 -3.30 15.58 -7.80
C ASN A 66 -2.11 15.18 -8.67
N ASP A 67 -1.56 13.99 -8.44
CA ASP A 67 -0.57 13.37 -9.33
C ASP A 67 -1.29 12.32 -10.21
N PRO A 68 -0.71 11.94 -11.37
CA PRO A 68 -1.35 10.96 -12.27
C PRO A 68 -1.75 9.64 -11.61
N GLU A 69 -1.00 9.23 -10.58
CA GLU A 69 -1.17 7.99 -9.84
C GLU A 69 -0.89 8.24 -8.34
N GLY A 70 -1.71 7.66 -7.47
CA GLY A 70 -1.52 7.70 -6.01
C GLY A 70 -1.03 6.37 -5.41
N CYS A 71 -0.98 5.32 -6.23
CA CYS A 71 -0.56 3.99 -5.82
C CYS A 71 0.11 3.24 -6.99
N TRP A 72 1.00 2.30 -6.68
CA TRP A 72 1.80 1.60 -7.68
C TRP A 72 2.07 0.14 -7.32
N ARG A 73 2.10 -0.73 -8.33
CA ARG A 73 2.61 -2.11 -8.26
C ARG A 73 3.89 -2.29 -9.06
N MET A 74 4.66 -3.33 -8.76
CA MET A 74 5.82 -3.71 -9.57
C MET A 74 5.39 -4.31 -10.92
N ILE A 75 6.12 -4.02 -11.99
CA ILE A 75 6.00 -4.74 -13.26
C ILE A 75 6.51 -6.17 -13.10
N ALA A 76 5.70 -7.15 -13.53
CA ALA A 76 6.08 -8.55 -13.51
C ALA A 76 6.97 -8.89 -14.70
N LYS A 77 8.09 -9.58 -14.44
CA LYS A 77 9.05 -10.04 -15.47
C LYS A 77 9.48 -8.95 -16.48
N SER A 78 9.53 -7.69 -16.04
CA SER A 78 9.86 -6.52 -16.87
C SER A 78 8.90 -6.28 -18.06
N ASP A 79 7.69 -6.84 -18.01
CA ASP A 79 6.65 -6.67 -19.01
C ASP A 79 5.39 -6.01 -18.39
N PRO A 80 5.09 -4.74 -18.72
CA PRO A 80 3.92 -4.04 -18.21
C PRO A 80 2.59 -4.73 -18.50
N ALA A 81 2.50 -5.50 -19.59
CA ALA A 81 1.31 -6.25 -20.00
C ALA A 81 1.16 -7.59 -19.26
N ASN A 82 2.17 -7.98 -18.48
CA ASN A 82 2.15 -9.19 -17.69
C ASN A 82 1.32 -9.00 -16.42
N GLU A 83 0.01 -9.14 -16.57
CA GLU A 83 -0.94 -9.06 -15.48
C GLU A 83 -0.87 -10.28 -14.57
N GLN A 84 -0.97 -10.04 -13.26
CA GLN A 84 -0.98 -11.07 -12.23
C GLN A 84 -2.34 -11.04 -11.51
N PRO A 85 -2.88 -12.19 -11.04
CA PRO A 85 -4.17 -12.22 -10.36
C PRO A 85 -4.28 -11.21 -9.19
N ILE A 86 -3.18 -11.00 -8.46
CA ILE A 86 -3.12 -10.06 -7.34
C ILE A 86 -3.32 -8.59 -7.76
N PHE A 87 -2.97 -8.21 -8.99
CA PHE A 87 -3.14 -6.83 -9.47
C PHE A 87 -4.61 -6.45 -9.61
N LEU A 88 -5.44 -7.39 -10.06
CA LEU A 88 -6.89 -7.20 -10.12
C LEU A 88 -7.49 -7.02 -8.72
N GLU A 89 -7.06 -7.83 -7.75
CA GLU A 89 -7.51 -7.71 -6.35
C GLU A 89 -7.11 -6.37 -5.73
N PHE A 90 -5.92 -5.85 -6.05
CA PHE A 90 -5.51 -4.51 -5.65
C PHE A 90 -6.38 -3.42 -6.29
N GLN A 91 -6.61 -3.50 -7.60
CA GLN A 91 -7.47 -2.53 -8.29
C GLN A 91 -8.90 -2.54 -7.75
N GLN A 92 -9.44 -3.71 -7.40
CA GLN A 92 -10.75 -3.84 -6.76
C GLN A 92 -10.76 -3.20 -5.37
N ALA A 93 -9.75 -3.49 -4.54
CA ALA A 93 -9.64 -2.87 -3.22
C ALA A 93 -9.52 -1.34 -3.29
N ILE A 94 -8.82 -0.79 -4.28
CA ILE A 94 -8.73 0.67 -4.50
C ILE A 94 -10.11 1.24 -4.85
N ALA A 95 -10.84 0.60 -5.77
CA ALA A 95 -12.16 1.06 -6.21
C ALA A 95 -13.25 1.01 -5.12
N GLU A 96 -13.02 0.30 -4.01
CA GLU A 96 -13.92 0.29 -2.84
C GLU A 96 -13.86 1.61 -2.04
N PHE A 97 -12.73 2.34 -2.09
CA PHE A 97 -12.48 3.52 -1.25
C PHE A 97 -12.19 4.80 -2.03
N GLU A 98 -11.78 4.68 -3.29
CA GLU A 98 -11.40 5.78 -4.16
C GLU A 98 -12.29 5.85 -5.40
N ASP A 99 -12.23 6.96 -6.14
CA ASP A 99 -13.00 7.13 -7.37
C ASP A 99 -12.62 6.04 -8.40
N VAL A 100 -13.59 5.57 -9.19
CA VAL A 100 -13.41 4.48 -10.18
C VAL A 100 -12.29 4.75 -11.18
N GLU A 101 -11.95 6.02 -11.41
CA GLU A 101 -10.89 6.43 -12.32
C GLU A 101 -9.48 6.30 -11.73
N MET A 102 -9.33 6.04 -10.43
CA MET A 102 -8.02 5.87 -9.80
C MET A 102 -7.37 4.57 -10.28
N LYS A 103 -6.29 4.74 -11.04
CA LYS A 103 -5.52 3.64 -11.62
C LYS A 103 -4.45 3.15 -10.67
N LEU A 104 -4.28 1.83 -10.63
CA LEU A 104 -3.08 1.20 -10.08
C LEU A 104 -1.90 1.44 -11.04
N GLY A 105 -1.02 2.36 -10.67
CA GLY A 105 0.18 2.69 -11.43
C GLY A 105 1.18 1.55 -11.46
N THR A 106 2.20 1.68 -12.32
CA THR A 106 3.24 0.65 -12.47
C THR A 106 4.63 1.23 -12.25
N LEU A 107 5.51 0.44 -11.64
CA LEU A 107 6.92 0.79 -11.45
C LEU A 107 7.82 -0.35 -11.88
N SER A 108 9.04 -0.02 -12.31
CA SER A 108 10.09 -1.03 -12.41
C SER A 108 10.34 -1.64 -11.01
N THR A 109 10.87 -2.86 -10.98
CA THR A 109 11.25 -3.49 -9.69
C THR A 109 12.28 -2.65 -8.93
N ALA A 110 13.20 -1.99 -9.65
CA ALA A 110 14.22 -1.14 -9.05
C ALA A 110 13.60 0.11 -8.40
N ASP A 111 12.73 0.81 -9.13
CA ASP A 111 12.08 2.05 -8.64
C ASP A 111 11.16 1.77 -7.47
N PHE A 112 10.40 0.65 -7.51
CA PHE A 112 9.58 0.25 -6.37
C PHE A 112 10.44 0.02 -5.13
N LYS A 113 11.54 -0.75 -5.27
CA LYS A 113 12.43 -1.04 -4.13
C LYS A 113 13.07 0.21 -3.59
N ASP A 114 13.42 1.17 -4.44
CA ASP A 114 13.99 2.44 -4.02
C ASP A 114 13.00 3.28 -3.23
N ARG A 115 11.78 3.45 -3.76
CA ARG A 115 10.71 4.18 -3.07
C ARG A 115 10.28 3.50 -1.78
N ALA A 116 10.18 2.17 -1.75
CA ALA A 116 9.86 1.41 -0.55
C ALA A 116 10.93 1.55 0.54
N ARG A 117 12.22 1.69 0.18
CA ARG A 117 13.29 1.99 1.15
C ARG A 117 13.18 3.40 1.73
N GLY A 118 12.72 4.36 0.93
CA GLY A 118 12.48 5.75 1.35
C GLY A 118 11.08 6.00 1.92
N ALA A 119 10.23 4.98 1.99
CA ALA A 119 8.87 5.11 2.49
C ALA A 119 8.85 5.42 4.00
N TYR A 120 7.77 6.03 4.46
CA TYR A 120 7.57 6.32 5.88
C TYR A 120 7.48 5.04 6.72
N ALA A 121 6.91 3.98 6.15
CA ALA A 121 6.89 2.65 6.73
C ALA A 121 6.74 1.57 5.64
N VAL A 122 7.09 0.34 6.00
CA VAL A 122 6.80 -0.86 5.22
C VAL A 122 5.97 -1.82 6.06
N LEU A 123 4.84 -2.24 5.52
CA LEU A 123 3.92 -3.20 6.10
C LEU A 123 4.13 -4.56 5.44
N VAL A 124 4.77 -5.48 6.15
CA VAL A 124 5.01 -6.85 5.68
C VAL A 124 3.80 -7.73 5.99
N THR A 125 3.25 -8.36 4.96
CA THR A 125 2.04 -9.18 5.05
C THR A 125 2.37 -10.68 4.96
N GLY A 126 1.35 -11.53 5.12
CA GLY A 126 1.42 -12.96 4.86
C GLY A 126 1.17 -13.36 3.40
N GLU A 127 1.08 -12.41 2.47
CA GLU A 127 0.84 -12.70 1.05
C GLU A 127 1.97 -13.54 0.47
N ARG A 128 1.63 -14.68 -0.13
CA ARG A 128 2.62 -15.63 -0.65
C ARG A 128 2.79 -15.54 -2.16
N ARG A 129 1.81 -14.94 -2.85
CA ARG A 129 1.83 -14.77 -4.30
C ARG A 129 2.93 -13.77 -4.67
N PRO A 130 3.71 -14.02 -5.74
CA PRO A 130 4.74 -13.08 -6.19
C PRO A 130 4.10 -11.78 -6.66
N TYR A 131 4.87 -10.70 -6.61
CA TYR A 131 4.43 -9.35 -6.98
C TYR A 131 3.26 -8.83 -6.13
N GLY A 132 3.03 -9.39 -4.94
CA GLY A 132 2.03 -8.93 -3.98
C GLY A 132 2.44 -7.66 -3.22
N ASN A 133 3.15 -6.76 -3.91
CA ASN A 133 3.68 -5.53 -3.35
C ASN A 133 2.95 -4.33 -3.97
N ILE A 134 2.48 -3.42 -3.13
CA ILE A 134 1.85 -2.17 -3.53
C ILE A 134 2.41 -1.01 -2.70
N LEU A 135 2.64 0.12 -3.35
CA LEU A 135 3.10 1.35 -2.74
C LEU A 135 1.96 2.36 -2.76
N LEU A 136 1.71 3.03 -1.65
CA LEU A 136 0.63 4.00 -1.50
C LEU A 136 1.22 5.36 -1.13
N ARG A 137 0.76 6.43 -1.79
CA ARG A 137 1.09 7.82 -1.43
C ARG A 137 -0.11 8.46 -0.76
N LYS A 138 0.09 8.95 0.47
CA LYS A 138 -0.94 9.64 1.24
C LYS A 138 -1.34 10.95 0.57
N GLY A 139 -2.63 11.11 0.30
CA GLY A 139 -3.23 12.34 -0.19
C GLY A 139 -3.57 13.32 0.93
N THR A 140 -4.38 14.32 0.58
CA THR A 140 -4.92 15.28 1.55
C THR A 140 -6.28 14.80 2.06
N VAL A 141 -6.53 15.00 3.36
CA VAL A 141 -7.87 14.81 3.91
C VAL A 141 -8.71 16.01 3.49
N LYS A 142 -9.78 15.78 2.71
CA LYS A 142 -10.74 16.83 2.40
C LYS A 142 -11.42 17.24 3.70
N LEU A 143 -11.35 18.52 4.05
CA LEU A 143 -12.23 19.08 5.07
C LEU A 143 -13.65 19.03 4.49
N THR A 144 -14.46 18.07 4.92
CA THR A 144 -15.90 18.13 4.72
C THR A 144 -16.40 19.39 5.44
N LYS A 145 -16.95 20.34 4.67
CA LYS A 145 -17.78 21.41 5.22
C LYS A 145 -19.12 20.83 5.67
#